data_AF-D5SQU6-F1
#
_entry.id   AF-D5SQU6-F1
#
_cell.length_a   1.000
_cell.length_b   1.000
_cell.length_c   1.000
_cell.angle_alpha   90.00
_cell.angle_beta   90.00
_cell.angle_gamma   90.00
#
_symmetry.space_group_name_H-M   'P 1'
#
loop_
_entity.id
_entity.type
_entity.pdbx_description
1 polymer ?
#
loop_
_entity_poly.entity_id
_entity_poly.type
_entity_poly.pdbx_seq_one_letter_code
_entity_poly.pdbx_strand_id
1 'polypeptide(L)'
;MGEGMHLETNTPAPAAAKKPKSKWIKPVAFIAGTAAILTAGGFVMQSMSPKVGQAATETAGKATPTTDRPVKVMARVNKEIIPFDMVAEECVARYGKEVLDDIINRTMIQQACEAAGVTVTEEEVTAEINRIAKRFNLDVNNWYQMLQAERGINPQQYRRSVIWPMLALKKLASEKIDIKEEELNRAFVRNYGPRVKARMILMDNLRRATTVWEKANADADNFEKYAQEFSIDPQSRALGGSVPPIPKYSGNDSLEKAAFALKEGEISGVIEVGPSRFAIIKCEGRTVPTVNELTQEIRDSLYDELAEQKTQVSVAKTFEEIQKSTRIDNYLTATVTGPDRVPAANAPGANAPGAPQQPAAPTGAVRLGNRPANNGN
;
A
#
# COMPACT_ATOMS: atom_id res chain seq x y z
N MET A 1 24.89 74.76 42.52
CA MET A 1 23.88 75.79 42.23
C MET A 1 23.57 75.75 40.74
N GLY A 2 22.30 75.60 40.39
CA GLY A 2 21.72 75.95 39.09
C GLY A 2 22.12 75.07 37.91
N GLU A 3 21.20 74.25 37.42
CA GLU A 3 20.81 74.34 36.01
C GLU A 3 19.44 73.70 35.79
N GLY A 4 18.55 74.47 35.17
CA GLY A 4 17.13 74.21 35.07
C GLY A 4 16.74 73.34 33.89
N MET A 5 15.60 72.68 34.07
CA MET A 5 14.81 72.04 33.03
C MET A 5 14.29 73.08 32.02
N HIS A 6 14.55 72.85 30.74
CA HIS A 6 13.73 73.35 29.64
C HIS A 6 13.29 72.18 28.76
N LEU A 7 11.99 72.17 28.48
CA LEU A 7 11.29 71.27 27.58
C LEU A 7 11.25 71.84 26.15
N GLU A 8 10.99 70.92 25.22
CA GLU A 8 10.59 71.06 23.80
C GLU A 8 11.68 71.19 22.73
N THR A 9 11.74 70.21 21.82
CA THR A 9 11.08 70.30 20.50
C THR A 9 11.20 68.98 19.69
N ASN A 10 10.32 68.89 18.70
CA ASN A 10 9.80 67.72 18.01
C ASN A 10 10.67 67.24 16.81
N THR A 11 10.76 65.91 16.65
CA THR A 11 10.97 65.05 15.45
C THR A 11 12.19 65.25 14.52
N PRO A 12 12.76 64.13 14.00
CA PRO A 12 12.44 63.78 12.60
C PRO A 12 12.30 62.26 12.27
N ALA A 13 11.36 62.00 11.35
CA ALA A 13 11.32 61.03 10.23
C ALA A 13 11.48 59.49 10.44
N PRO A 14 10.93 58.69 9.49
CA PRO A 14 10.38 57.36 9.75
C PRO A 14 11.37 56.22 9.44
N ALA A 15 11.30 55.12 10.20
CA ALA A 15 11.99 53.89 9.84
C ALA A 15 11.19 52.62 10.20
N ALA A 16 10.93 51.86 9.13
CA ALA A 16 10.83 50.40 9.06
C ALA A 16 9.72 49.67 9.83
N ALA A 17 8.70 49.29 9.05
CA ALA A 17 7.75 48.23 9.37
C ALA A 17 8.46 46.94 9.84
N LYS A 18 8.03 46.44 11.00
CA LYS A 18 8.48 45.17 11.58
C LYS A 18 8.03 44.00 10.68
N LYS A 19 8.99 43.29 10.09
CA LYS A 19 8.77 41.98 9.45
C LYS A 19 8.31 40.96 10.51
N PRO A 20 7.28 40.13 10.25
CA PRO A 20 6.96 39.02 11.14
C PRO A 20 8.01 37.92 11.05
N LYS A 21 8.43 37.41 12.20
CA LYS A 21 9.36 36.30 12.35
C LYS A 21 8.75 35.02 11.74
N SER A 22 9.30 34.57 10.63
CA SER A 22 9.02 33.27 10.03
C SER A 22 9.35 32.16 11.05
N LYS A 23 8.32 31.46 11.53
CA LYS A 23 8.48 30.22 12.28
C LYS A 23 8.68 29.11 11.25
N TRP A 24 9.90 28.60 11.20
CA TRP A 24 10.30 27.44 10.40
C TRP A 24 9.57 26.20 10.95
N ILE A 25 8.47 25.82 10.29
CA ILE A 25 7.73 24.59 10.57
C ILE A 25 8.50 23.47 9.87
N LYS A 26 9.05 22.55 10.67
CA LYS A 26 9.71 21.33 10.18
C LYS A 26 8.67 20.47 9.45
N PRO A 27 8.98 19.88 8.27
CA PRO A 27 8.06 18.94 7.62
C PRO A 27 7.99 17.67 8.46
N VAL A 28 6.81 17.43 9.02
CA VAL A 28 6.42 16.19 9.69
C VAL A 28 6.01 15.22 8.59
N ALA A 29 6.94 14.35 8.19
CA ALA A 29 6.64 13.22 7.32
C ALA A 29 5.97 12.12 8.16
N PHE A 30 4.67 11.90 7.99
CA PHE A 30 4.00 10.68 8.45
C PHE A 30 3.08 10.12 7.36
N ILE A 31 3.62 9.09 6.71
CA ILE A 31 3.02 7.77 6.44
C ILE A 31 1.48 7.75 6.46
N ALA A 32 0.88 7.92 5.29
CA ALA A 32 -0.40 7.29 5.00
C ALA A 32 -0.10 5.97 4.27
N GLY A 33 -0.45 4.85 4.92
CA GLY A 33 -0.30 3.51 4.38
C GLY A 33 -1.11 3.28 3.10
N THR A 34 -0.80 2.18 2.43
CA THR A 34 -1.34 1.66 1.15
C THR A 34 -0.60 2.03 -0.14
N ALA A 35 0.75 2.01 -0.12
CA ALA A 35 1.53 1.81 -1.35
C ALA A 35 2.93 1.25 -1.04
N ALA A 36 3.02 0.01 -0.54
CA ALA A 36 4.31 -0.67 -0.44
C ALA A 36 4.12 -2.19 -0.46
N ILE A 37 3.87 -2.75 -1.64
CA ILE A 37 3.99 -4.19 -1.90
C ILE A 37 4.75 -4.36 -3.23
N LEU A 38 5.98 -4.89 -3.10
CA LEU A 38 6.81 -5.60 -4.08
C LEU A 38 7.75 -4.81 -5.01
N THR A 39 9.00 -4.65 -4.57
CA THR A 39 10.17 -4.81 -5.44
C THR A 39 11.20 -5.74 -4.78
N ALA A 40 11.15 -7.02 -5.13
CA ALA A 40 12.25 -7.95 -4.91
C ALA A 40 12.29 -8.96 -6.07
N GLY A 41 13.37 -8.98 -6.84
CA GLY A 41 13.55 -9.92 -7.95
C GLY A 41 14.51 -9.43 -9.02
N GLY A 42 15.78 -9.25 -8.65
CA GLY A 42 16.86 -8.92 -9.59
C GLY A 42 17.15 -10.09 -10.54
N PHE A 43 16.97 -9.81 -11.83
CA PHE A 43 17.85 -10.13 -12.95
C PHE A 43 18.87 -11.26 -12.76
N VAL A 44 18.58 -12.44 -13.33
CA VAL A 44 19.61 -13.34 -13.88
C VAL A 44 19.33 -13.47 -15.37
N MET A 45 20.10 -12.75 -16.17
CA MET A 45 20.06 -12.79 -17.63
C MET A 45 20.99 -13.91 -18.09
N GLN A 46 20.43 -15.05 -18.48
CA GLN A 46 21.16 -16.10 -19.19
C GLN A 46 20.66 -16.14 -20.64
N SER A 47 21.60 -15.90 -21.56
CA SER A 47 21.37 -15.85 -22.99
C SER A 47 20.98 -17.22 -23.55
N MET A 48 19.78 -17.33 -24.13
CA MET A 48 19.49 -18.34 -25.14
C MET A 48 18.76 -17.67 -26.30
N SER A 49 19.40 -17.65 -27.46
CA SER A 49 18.80 -17.20 -28.72
C SER A 49 17.71 -18.19 -29.14
N PRO A 50 16.46 -17.77 -29.41
CA PRO A 50 15.50 -18.65 -30.05
C PRO A 50 15.89 -18.87 -31.51
N LYS A 51 15.93 -20.14 -31.92
CA LYS A 51 16.02 -20.54 -33.34
C LYS A 51 14.78 -20.05 -34.07
N VAL A 52 14.99 -19.31 -35.15
CA VAL A 52 13.93 -18.92 -36.10
C VAL A 52 13.41 -20.18 -36.78
N GLY A 53 12.19 -20.59 -36.42
CA GLY A 53 11.41 -21.56 -37.20
C GLY A 53 10.72 -20.82 -38.35
N GLN A 54 10.93 -21.28 -39.58
CA GLN A 54 10.24 -20.80 -40.77
C GLN A 54 8.74 -21.13 -40.65
N ALA A 55 7.90 -20.11 -40.52
CA ALA A 55 6.45 -20.24 -40.69
C ALA A 55 6.12 -20.15 -42.18
N ALA A 56 5.42 -21.17 -42.68
CA ALA A 56 4.91 -21.24 -44.04
C ALA A 56 3.93 -20.08 -44.30
N THR A 57 4.07 -19.45 -45.46
CA THR A 57 3.15 -18.44 -45.98
C THR A 57 1.83 -19.09 -46.38
N GLU A 58 0.84 -19.05 -45.49
CA GLU A 58 -0.57 -19.15 -45.88
C GLU A 58 -1.08 -17.78 -46.32
N THR A 59 -1.74 -17.77 -47.47
CA THR A 59 -2.17 -16.58 -48.20
C THR A 59 -3.29 -15.89 -47.42
N ALA A 60 -2.97 -14.76 -46.78
CA ALA A 60 -3.96 -13.91 -46.15
C ALA A 60 -4.90 -13.32 -47.22
N GLY A 61 -6.16 -13.75 -47.20
CA GLY A 61 -7.25 -13.07 -47.89
C GLY A 61 -7.29 -11.61 -47.44
N LYS A 62 -7.30 -10.68 -48.40
CA LYS A 62 -7.51 -9.25 -48.17
C LYS A 62 -8.89 -9.03 -47.55
N ALA A 63 -8.97 -9.01 -46.24
CA ALA A 63 -10.04 -8.33 -45.53
C ALA A 63 -9.61 -6.85 -45.42
N THR A 64 -10.21 -6.00 -46.24
CA THR A 64 -10.12 -4.54 -46.06
C THR A 64 -10.99 -4.17 -44.87
N PRO A 65 -10.45 -3.66 -43.75
CA PRO A 65 -11.30 -3.15 -42.69
C PRO A 65 -11.83 -1.78 -43.15
N THR A 66 -13.09 -1.75 -43.57
CA THR A 66 -13.81 -0.48 -43.76
C THR A 66 -14.15 0.07 -42.37
N THR A 67 -13.20 0.75 -41.73
CA THR A 67 -13.50 1.55 -40.54
C THR A 67 -13.93 2.94 -40.98
N ASP A 68 -15.22 3.10 -41.26
CA ASP A 68 -15.88 4.40 -41.40
C ASP A 68 -16.12 5.03 -40.00
N ARG A 69 -15.07 5.04 -39.16
CA ARG A 69 -15.09 5.75 -37.88
C ARG A 69 -14.59 7.17 -38.13
N PRO A 70 -15.33 8.21 -37.74
CA PRO A 70 -14.85 9.58 -37.88
C PRO A 70 -13.53 9.74 -37.11
N VAL A 71 -12.46 10.11 -37.82
CA VAL A 71 -11.15 10.33 -37.23
C VAL A 71 -11.23 11.54 -36.30
N LYS A 72 -11.15 11.31 -34.99
CA LYS A 72 -11.10 12.39 -34.01
C LYS A 72 -9.74 13.08 -34.10
N VAL A 73 -9.71 14.30 -34.61
CA VAL A 73 -8.49 15.11 -34.76
C VAL A 73 -8.15 15.80 -33.43
N MET A 74 -6.92 15.64 -32.96
CA MET A 74 -6.42 16.30 -31.74
C MET A 74 -5.65 17.58 -32.04
N ALA A 75 -4.89 17.60 -33.14
CA ALA A 75 -4.15 18.77 -33.59
C ALA A 75 -3.89 18.71 -35.10
N ARG A 76 -3.50 19.85 -35.68
CA ARG A 76 -3.00 19.95 -37.05
C ARG A 76 -1.73 20.79 -37.06
N VAL A 77 -0.65 20.25 -37.62
CA VAL A 77 0.62 20.95 -37.82
C VAL A 77 0.80 21.16 -39.31
N ASN A 78 0.60 22.40 -39.77
CA ASN A 78 0.51 22.73 -41.20
C ASN A 78 -0.57 21.90 -41.91
N LYS A 79 -0.14 20.93 -42.75
CA LYS A 79 -1.02 20.03 -43.51
C LYS A 79 -1.14 18.64 -42.88
N GLU A 80 -0.38 18.35 -41.83
CA GLU A 80 -0.37 17.05 -41.16
C GLU A 80 -1.36 17.05 -39.99
N ILE A 81 -2.19 16.01 -39.93
CA ILE A 81 -3.20 15.82 -38.90
C ILE A 81 -2.64 14.87 -37.85
N ILE A 82 -2.81 15.22 -36.58
CA ILE A 82 -2.48 14.37 -35.45
C ILE A 82 -3.80 13.75 -34.95
N PRO A 83 -4.08 12.47 -35.25
CA PRO A 83 -5.30 11.81 -34.81
C PRO A 83 -5.24 11.43 -33.33
N PHE A 84 -6.41 11.26 -32.72
CA PHE A 84 -6.53 10.79 -31.33
C PHE A 84 -5.82 9.47 -31.10
N ASP A 85 -5.93 8.50 -32.02
CA ASP A 85 -5.36 7.17 -31.84
C ASP A 85 -3.83 7.21 -31.70
N MET A 86 -3.14 8.06 -32.48
CA MET A 86 -1.70 8.27 -32.34
C MET A 86 -1.33 8.82 -30.95
N VAL A 87 -2.07 9.82 -30.46
CA VAL A 87 -1.86 10.38 -29.12
C VAL A 87 -2.19 9.35 -28.04
N ALA A 88 -3.24 8.55 -28.24
CA ALA A 88 -3.68 7.53 -27.30
C ALA A 88 -2.66 6.39 -27.20
N GLU A 89 -2.13 5.90 -28.32
CA GLU A 89 -1.07 4.90 -28.37
C GLU A 89 0.18 5.38 -27.62
N GLU A 90 0.62 6.62 -27.86
CA GLU A 90 1.74 7.23 -27.13
C GLU A 90 1.47 7.34 -25.63
N CYS A 91 0.25 7.71 -25.24
CA CYS A 91 -0.16 7.75 -23.84
C CYS A 91 -0.20 6.35 -23.20
N VAL A 92 -0.69 5.33 -23.90
CA VAL A 92 -0.68 3.94 -23.44
C VAL A 92 0.74 3.42 -23.30
N ALA A 93 1.63 3.74 -24.24
CA ALA A 93 3.03 3.35 -24.18
C ALA A 93 3.75 3.96 -22.95
N ARG A 94 3.40 5.19 -22.56
CA ARG A 94 4.04 5.89 -21.42
C ARG A 94 3.40 5.61 -20.06
N TYR A 95 2.08 5.59 -20.00
CA TYR A 95 1.30 5.56 -18.76
C TYR A 95 0.30 4.41 -18.68
N GLY A 96 0.14 3.63 -19.75
CA GLY A 96 -0.91 2.62 -19.89
C GLY A 96 -0.86 1.56 -18.80
N LYS A 97 0.33 1.14 -18.35
CA LYS A 97 0.48 0.16 -17.27
C LYS A 97 -0.17 0.67 -15.97
N GLU A 98 0.23 1.85 -15.50
CA GLU A 98 -0.27 2.42 -14.24
C GLU A 98 -1.77 2.72 -14.30
N VAL A 99 -2.23 3.26 -15.43
CA VAL A 99 -3.66 3.56 -15.65
C VAL A 99 -4.49 2.26 -15.71
N LEU A 100 -4.00 1.22 -16.38
CA LEU A 100 -4.68 -0.06 -16.45
C LEU A 100 -4.71 -0.76 -15.09
N ASP A 101 -3.61 -0.74 -14.34
CA ASP A 101 -3.54 -1.28 -12.97
C ASP A 101 -4.59 -0.59 -12.06
N ASP A 102 -4.74 0.73 -12.12
CA ASP A 102 -5.81 1.47 -11.39
C ASP A 102 -7.22 1.04 -11.82
N ILE A 103 -7.45 0.91 -13.14
CA ILE A 103 -8.74 0.48 -13.68
C ILE A 103 -9.07 -0.93 -13.21
N ILE A 104 -8.14 -1.87 -13.30
CA ILE A 104 -8.30 -3.26 -12.86
C ILE A 104 -8.68 -3.29 -11.37
N ASN A 105 -7.90 -2.61 -10.53
CA ASN A 105 -8.14 -2.56 -9.07
C ASN A 105 -9.53 -2.00 -8.74
N ARG A 106 -9.97 -0.94 -9.45
CA ARG A 106 -11.32 -0.40 -9.24
C ARG A 106 -12.40 -1.36 -9.73
N THR A 107 -12.22 -1.98 -10.89
CA THR A 107 -13.19 -2.93 -11.47
C THR A 107 -13.41 -4.14 -10.57
N MET A 108 -12.34 -4.73 -10.01
CA MET A 108 -12.49 -5.87 -9.10
C MET A 108 -13.22 -5.49 -7.80
N ILE A 109 -12.96 -4.30 -7.24
CA ILE A 109 -13.67 -3.81 -6.06
C ILE A 109 -15.14 -3.56 -6.39
N GLN A 110 -15.42 -2.97 -7.55
CA GLN A 110 -16.79 -2.76 -8.03
C GLN A 110 -17.56 -4.07 -8.18
N GLN A 111 -16.96 -5.10 -8.78
CA GLN A 111 -17.58 -6.42 -8.90
C GLN A 111 -17.86 -7.05 -7.53
N ALA A 112 -16.94 -6.92 -6.58
CA ALA A 112 -17.15 -7.40 -5.21
C ALA A 112 -18.29 -6.64 -4.51
N CYS A 113 -18.37 -5.32 -4.68
CA CYS A 113 -19.48 -4.50 -4.20
C CYS A 113 -20.82 -4.95 -4.78
N GLU A 114 -20.90 -5.15 -6.09
CA GLU A 114 -22.10 -5.62 -6.78
C GLU A 114 -22.54 -6.99 -6.27
N ALA A 115 -21.61 -7.94 -6.11
CA ALA A 115 -21.89 -9.27 -5.59
C ALA A 115 -22.38 -9.25 -4.13
N ALA A 116 -21.89 -8.31 -3.31
CA ALA A 116 -22.27 -8.14 -1.92
C ALA A 116 -23.49 -7.22 -1.71
N GLY A 117 -24.05 -6.64 -2.78
CA GLY A 117 -25.12 -5.64 -2.68
C GLY A 117 -24.70 -4.34 -1.97
N VAL A 118 -23.40 -4.02 -2.00
CA VAL A 118 -22.83 -2.81 -1.40
C VAL A 118 -22.77 -1.69 -2.43
N THR A 119 -23.30 -0.52 -2.08
CA THR A 119 -23.25 0.68 -2.92
C THR A 119 -22.58 1.83 -2.18
N VAL A 120 -21.73 2.58 -2.89
CA VAL A 120 -21.14 3.86 -2.42
C VAL A 120 -21.79 4.99 -3.21
N THR A 121 -22.36 5.98 -2.51
CA THR A 121 -23.05 7.10 -3.16
C THR A 121 -22.12 8.32 -3.33
N GLU A 122 -22.47 9.23 -4.24
CA GLU A 122 -21.70 10.46 -4.46
C GLU A 122 -21.72 11.40 -3.26
N GLU A 123 -22.79 11.35 -2.46
CA GLU A 123 -22.91 12.09 -1.20
C GLU A 123 -21.88 11.60 -0.19
N GLU A 124 -21.68 10.28 -0.09
CA GLU A 124 -20.68 9.69 0.80
C GLU A 124 -19.26 10.05 0.36
N VAL A 125 -18.96 9.96 -0.94
CA VAL A 125 -17.67 10.40 -1.48
C VAL A 125 -17.42 11.87 -1.16
N THR A 126 -18.42 12.73 -1.34
CA THR A 126 -18.31 14.17 -1.07
C THR A 126 -18.15 14.47 0.41
N ALA A 127 -18.93 13.80 1.27
CA ALA A 127 -18.82 13.93 2.73
C ALA A 127 -17.43 13.51 3.22
N GLU A 128 -16.88 12.43 2.67
CA GLU A 128 -15.57 11.93 3.04
C GLU A 128 -14.44 12.89 2.63
N ILE A 129 -14.53 13.48 1.44
CA ILE A 129 -13.57 14.50 0.98
C ILE A 129 -13.61 15.73 1.88
N ASN A 130 -14.80 16.20 2.23
CA ASN A 130 -14.98 17.30 3.17
C ASN A 130 -14.36 16.98 4.54
N ARG A 131 -14.56 15.76 5.03
CA ARG A 131 -14.01 15.29 6.31
C ARG A 131 -12.49 15.26 6.30
N ILE A 132 -11.88 14.73 5.23
CA ILE A 132 -10.43 14.67 5.08
C ILE A 132 -9.86 16.08 4.97
N ALA A 133 -10.40 16.94 4.11
CA ALA A 133 -9.91 18.32 3.94
C ALA A 133 -9.93 19.10 5.29
N LYS A 134 -11.01 18.97 6.07
CA LYS A 134 -11.13 19.57 7.40
C LYS A 134 -10.08 19.07 8.40
N ARG A 135 -9.70 17.79 8.35
CA ARG A 135 -8.64 17.24 9.22
C ARG A 135 -7.28 17.92 8.98
N PHE A 136 -7.06 18.43 7.77
CA PHE A 136 -5.88 19.21 7.41
C PHE A 136 -6.09 20.72 7.55
N ASN A 137 -7.20 21.17 8.14
CA ASN A 137 -7.59 22.57 8.24
C ASN A 137 -7.66 23.28 6.88
N LEU A 138 -8.08 22.57 5.83
CA LEU A 138 -8.23 23.09 4.47
C LEU A 138 -9.70 23.01 4.02
N ASP A 139 -10.14 23.92 3.17
CA ASP A 139 -11.32 23.71 2.35
C ASP A 139 -11.02 22.77 1.18
N VAL A 140 -12.08 22.29 0.52
CA VAL A 140 -11.98 21.28 -0.55
C VAL A 140 -11.18 21.78 -1.75
N ASN A 141 -11.27 23.06 -2.12
CA ASN A 141 -10.57 23.57 -3.29
C ASN A 141 -9.08 23.64 -3.04
N ASN A 142 -8.68 24.17 -1.87
CA ASN A 142 -7.27 24.20 -1.46
C ASN A 142 -6.71 22.78 -1.27
N TRP A 143 -7.51 21.85 -0.76
CA TRP A 143 -7.15 20.43 -0.68
C TRP A 143 -6.84 19.84 -2.07
N TYR A 144 -7.70 20.06 -3.07
CA TYR A 144 -7.45 19.57 -4.42
C TYR A 144 -6.23 20.22 -5.08
N GLN A 145 -6.01 21.52 -4.88
CA GLN A 145 -4.82 22.20 -5.41
C GLN A 145 -3.54 21.60 -4.83
N MET A 146 -3.53 21.31 -3.52
CA MET A 146 -2.42 20.65 -2.85
C MET A 146 -2.16 19.26 -3.45
N LEU A 147 -3.20 18.43 -3.61
CA LEU A 147 -3.07 17.10 -4.22
C LEU A 147 -2.54 17.16 -5.66
N GLN A 148 -2.99 18.13 -6.44
CA GLN A 148 -2.51 18.32 -7.80
C GLN A 148 -1.04 18.74 -7.82
N ALA A 149 -0.63 19.63 -6.90
CA ALA A 149 0.75 20.13 -6.83
C ALA A 149 1.74 19.07 -6.33
N GLU A 150 1.37 18.30 -5.30
CA GLU A 150 2.27 17.31 -4.70
C GLU A 150 2.28 15.98 -5.43
N ARG A 151 1.15 15.57 -6.00
CA ARG A 151 0.95 14.20 -6.52
C ARG A 151 0.48 14.16 -7.97
N GLY A 152 0.19 15.30 -8.58
CA GLY A 152 -0.32 15.35 -9.96
C GLY A 152 -1.76 14.84 -10.11
N ILE A 153 -2.50 14.63 -9.02
CA ILE A 153 -3.83 14.01 -9.02
C ILE A 153 -4.92 15.09 -9.13
N ASN A 154 -5.77 14.98 -10.14
CA ASN A 154 -6.90 15.89 -10.32
C ASN A 154 -8.12 15.46 -9.47
N PRO A 155 -9.12 16.34 -9.26
CA PRO A 155 -10.28 16.05 -8.41
C PRO A 155 -11.04 14.77 -8.78
N GLN A 156 -11.27 14.54 -10.08
CA GLN A 156 -12.03 13.37 -10.53
C GLN A 156 -11.26 12.07 -10.32
N GLN A 157 -9.96 12.09 -10.57
CA GLN A 157 -9.08 10.97 -10.28
C GLN A 157 -9.03 10.68 -8.78
N TYR A 158 -8.92 11.72 -7.92
CA TYR A 158 -8.93 11.53 -6.48
C TYR A 158 -10.23 10.88 -5.98
N ARG A 159 -11.39 11.36 -6.45
CA ARG A 159 -12.70 10.78 -6.14
C ARG A 159 -12.76 9.30 -6.51
N ARG A 160 -12.42 8.98 -7.76
CA ARG A 160 -12.63 7.65 -8.34
C ARG A 160 -11.56 6.61 -7.97
N SER A 161 -10.33 7.05 -7.80
CA SER A 161 -9.17 6.15 -7.62
C SER A 161 -8.65 6.13 -6.17
N VAL A 162 -9.11 7.04 -5.31
CA VAL A 162 -8.68 7.07 -3.89
C VAL A 162 -9.87 6.95 -2.95
N ILE A 163 -10.84 7.87 -3.05
CA ILE A 163 -11.93 7.94 -2.06
C ILE A 163 -12.94 6.83 -2.26
N TRP A 164 -13.40 6.61 -3.49
CA TRP A 164 -14.40 5.59 -3.78
C TRP A 164 -13.91 4.18 -3.41
N PRO A 165 -12.69 3.72 -3.79
CA PRO A 165 -12.19 2.40 -3.38
C PRO A 165 -12.04 2.26 -1.86
N MET A 166 -11.58 3.31 -1.18
CA MET A 166 -11.47 3.32 0.28
C MET A 166 -12.84 3.12 0.95
N LEU A 167 -13.87 3.85 0.51
CA LEU A 167 -15.22 3.72 1.04
C LEU A 167 -15.86 2.36 0.70
N ALA A 168 -15.67 1.90 -0.55
CA ALA A 168 -16.16 0.62 -1.02
C ALA A 168 -15.59 -0.54 -0.19
N LEU A 169 -14.26 -0.57 -0.01
CA LEU A 169 -13.61 -1.59 0.80
C LEU A 169 -13.98 -1.49 2.28
N LYS A 170 -14.11 -0.28 2.84
CA LYS A 170 -14.57 -0.08 4.22
C LYS A 170 -15.98 -0.64 4.43
N LYS A 171 -16.87 -0.49 3.46
CA LYS A 171 -18.21 -1.08 3.49
C LYS A 171 -18.20 -2.59 3.28
N LEU A 172 -17.39 -3.10 2.37
CA LEU A 172 -17.24 -4.55 2.18
C LEU A 172 -16.67 -5.23 3.42
N ALA A 173 -15.75 -4.55 4.11
CA ALA A 173 -15.11 -5.02 5.34
C ALA A 173 -15.96 -4.77 6.61
N SER A 174 -17.22 -4.35 6.48
CA SER A 174 -18.09 -3.99 7.61
C SER A 174 -18.57 -5.21 8.41
N GLU A 175 -17.63 -5.94 8.99
CA GLU A 175 -17.89 -6.84 10.10
C GLU A 175 -18.14 -6.01 11.37
N LYS A 176 -19.02 -6.51 12.24
CA LYS A 176 -19.24 -5.90 13.55
C LYS A 176 -17.94 -5.95 14.35
N ILE A 177 -17.28 -4.80 14.49
CA ILE A 177 -16.05 -4.68 15.26
C ILE A 177 -16.40 -4.85 16.73
N ASP A 178 -16.08 -6.03 17.27
CA ASP A 178 -16.17 -6.31 18.70
C ASP A 178 -14.79 -6.05 19.33
N ILE A 179 -14.71 -5.04 20.18
CA ILE A 179 -13.50 -4.71 20.94
C ILE A 179 -13.69 -5.23 22.35
N LYS A 180 -12.88 -6.22 22.71
CA LYS A 180 -12.96 -6.86 24.02
C LYS A 180 -12.37 -5.98 25.10
N GLU A 181 -12.82 -6.16 26.33
CA GLU A 181 -12.32 -5.44 27.49
C GLU A 181 -10.80 -5.63 27.67
N GLU A 182 -10.29 -6.82 27.39
CA GLU A 182 -8.86 -7.12 27.46
C GLU A 182 -8.05 -6.34 26.42
N GLU A 183 -8.63 -6.02 25.26
CA GLU A 183 -7.96 -5.22 24.23
C GLU A 183 -7.89 -3.74 24.64
N LEU A 184 -8.98 -3.20 25.20
CA LEU A 184 -8.99 -1.85 25.77
C LEU A 184 -7.97 -1.72 26.90
N ASN A 185 -7.92 -2.70 27.81
CA ASN A 185 -6.93 -2.70 28.89
C ASN A 185 -5.49 -2.79 28.38
N ARG A 186 -5.23 -3.58 27.34
CA ARG A 186 -3.90 -3.63 26.70
C ARG A 186 -3.54 -2.29 26.05
N ALA A 187 -4.47 -1.68 25.32
CA ALA A 187 -4.26 -0.37 24.72
C ALA A 187 -4.02 0.72 25.78
N PHE A 188 -4.75 0.67 26.89
CA PHE A 188 -4.55 1.58 28.02
C PHE A 188 -3.14 1.44 28.61
N VAL A 189 -2.71 0.22 28.92
CA VAL A 189 -1.36 -0.03 29.45
C VAL A 189 -0.27 0.36 28.44
N ARG A 190 -0.50 0.15 27.14
CA ARG A 190 0.43 0.57 26.08
C ARG A 190 0.61 2.08 26.02
N ASN A 191 -0.50 2.81 26.09
CA ASN A 191 -0.51 4.25 25.86
C ASN A 191 -0.17 5.03 27.14
N TYR A 192 -0.60 4.55 28.30
CA TYR A 192 -0.53 5.28 29.58
C TYR A 192 0.25 4.56 30.69
N GLY A 193 0.55 3.27 30.52
CA GLY A 193 1.26 2.49 31.52
C GLY A 193 2.75 2.84 31.68
N PRO A 194 3.44 2.22 32.64
CA PRO A 194 4.86 2.44 32.86
C PRO A 194 5.66 1.95 31.66
N ARG A 195 6.69 2.71 31.28
CA ARG A 195 7.58 2.42 30.14
C ARG A 195 9.01 2.31 30.62
N VAL A 196 9.80 1.47 29.97
CA VAL A 196 11.22 1.30 30.30
C VAL A 196 12.02 2.34 29.53
N LYS A 197 12.77 3.20 30.23
CA LYS A 197 13.77 4.06 29.61
C LYS A 197 14.99 3.20 29.33
N ALA A 198 15.48 3.21 28.09
CA ALA A 198 16.58 2.36 27.72
C ALA A 198 17.45 2.99 26.63
N ARG A 199 18.68 2.49 26.57
CA ARG A 199 19.54 2.60 25.39
C ARG A 199 19.56 1.28 24.65
N MET A 200 19.70 1.32 23.33
CA MET A 200 19.67 0.16 22.46
C MET A 200 20.83 0.16 21.47
N ILE A 201 21.45 -1.00 21.29
CA ILE A 201 22.36 -1.32 20.19
C ILE A 201 21.62 -2.29 19.28
N LEU A 202 21.27 -1.84 18.05
CA LEU A 202 20.64 -2.69 17.05
C LEU A 202 21.69 -3.26 16.11
N MET A 203 21.63 -4.52 15.72
CA MET A 203 22.61 -5.17 14.84
C MET A 203 21.91 -6.13 13.88
N ASP A 204 22.58 -6.48 12.78
CA ASP A 204 22.06 -7.33 11.70
C ASP A 204 22.72 -8.71 11.64
N ASN A 205 23.66 -8.97 12.55
CA ASN A 205 24.45 -10.20 12.59
C ASN A 205 24.60 -10.70 14.02
N LEU A 206 24.11 -11.91 14.28
CA LEU A 206 24.10 -12.51 15.62
C LEU A 206 25.50 -12.62 16.21
N ARG A 207 26.47 -13.12 15.45
CA ARG A 207 27.85 -13.29 15.94
C ARG A 207 28.46 -11.96 16.38
N ARG A 208 28.29 -10.91 15.59
CA ARG A 208 28.74 -9.56 15.96
C ARG A 208 27.97 -9.04 17.17
N ALA A 209 26.66 -9.30 17.25
CA ALA A 209 25.84 -8.92 18.40
C ALA A 209 26.34 -9.59 19.69
N THR A 210 26.68 -10.87 19.66
CA THR A 210 27.27 -11.57 20.81
C THR A 210 28.59 -10.93 21.25
N THR A 211 29.50 -10.64 20.32
CA THR A 211 30.77 -9.99 20.66
C THR A 211 30.58 -8.58 21.24
N VAL A 212 29.65 -7.80 20.70
CA VAL A 212 29.36 -6.46 21.23
C VAL A 212 28.66 -6.54 22.59
N TRP A 213 27.77 -7.52 22.78
CA TRP A 213 27.15 -7.79 24.06
C TRP A 213 28.17 -8.13 25.14
N GLU A 214 29.15 -9.02 24.85
CA GLU A 214 30.22 -9.36 25.79
C GLU A 214 31.01 -8.12 26.24
N LYS A 215 31.35 -7.23 25.29
CA LYS A 215 32.02 -5.95 25.58
C LYS A 215 31.15 -5.03 26.43
N ALA A 216 29.89 -4.85 26.05
CA ALA A 216 28.95 -3.99 26.74
C ALA A 216 28.64 -4.51 28.16
N ASN A 217 28.57 -5.83 28.34
CA ASN A 217 28.30 -6.46 29.63
C ASN A 217 29.53 -6.40 30.56
N ALA A 218 30.74 -6.48 30.02
CA ALA A 218 31.98 -6.30 30.78
C ALA A 218 32.23 -4.84 31.20
N ASP A 219 31.72 -3.88 30.42
CA ASP A 219 31.94 -2.44 30.61
C ASP A 219 30.65 -1.66 30.32
N ALA A 220 29.70 -1.77 31.25
CA ALA A 220 28.37 -1.21 31.11
C ALA A 220 28.36 0.33 31.05
N ASP A 221 29.39 1.00 31.55
CA ASP A 221 29.48 2.46 31.57
C ASP A 221 29.80 3.04 30.18
N ASN A 222 30.44 2.26 29.31
CA ASN A 222 30.73 2.67 27.92
C ASN A 222 29.64 2.24 26.91
N PHE A 223 28.46 1.81 27.38
CA PHE A 223 27.36 1.38 26.51
C PHE A 223 27.02 2.39 25.39
N GLU A 224 27.05 3.69 25.69
CA GLU A 224 26.77 4.76 24.73
C GLU A 224 27.76 4.77 23.55
N LYS A 225 29.05 4.53 23.84
CA LYS A 225 30.10 4.45 22.81
C LYS A 225 29.91 3.21 21.95
N TYR A 226 29.61 2.06 22.58
CA TYR A 226 29.31 0.84 21.84
C TYR A 226 28.07 1.01 20.95
N ALA A 227 27.06 1.75 21.40
CA ALA A 227 25.91 2.09 20.58
C ALA A 227 26.30 2.98 19.39
N GLN A 228 27.13 4.01 19.60
CA GLN A 228 27.63 4.89 18.54
C GLN A 228 28.47 4.14 17.49
N GLU A 229 29.29 3.19 17.94
CA GLU A 229 30.20 2.45 17.07
C GLU A 229 29.51 1.30 16.32
N PHE A 230 28.63 0.55 16.99
CA PHE A 230 28.15 -0.73 16.48
C PHE A 230 26.67 -0.77 16.08
N SER A 231 25.80 0.04 16.71
CA SER A 231 24.36 0.00 16.43
C SER A 231 24.10 0.31 14.97
N ILE A 232 23.23 -0.36 14.23
CA ILE A 232 22.91 -0.07 12.83
C ILE A 232 21.73 0.89 12.64
N ASP A 233 21.08 1.29 13.73
CA ASP A 233 20.02 2.30 13.70
C ASP A 233 20.64 3.71 13.69
N PRO A 234 20.57 4.48 12.59
CA PRO A 234 21.24 5.78 12.50
C PRO A 234 20.73 6.80 13.51
N GLN A 235 19.43 6.75 13.86
CA GLN A 235 18.80 7.73 14.74
C GLN A 235 19.27 7.57 16.18
N SER A 236 19.13 6.37 16.77
CA SER A 236 19.60 6.14 18.13
C SER A 236 21.12 6.10 18.23
N ARG A 237 21.84 5.58 17.22
CA ARG A 237 23.32 5.56 17.18
C ARG A 237 23.90 6.95 17.45
N ALA A 238 23.41 7.98 16.75
CA ALA A 238 23.88 9.36 16.93
C ALA A 238 23.61 9.93 18.33
N LEU A 239 22.66 9.35 19.07
CA LEU A 239 22.24 9.76 20.42
C LEU A 239 22.76 8.78 21.51
N GLY A 240 23.82 8.02 21.23
CA GLY A 240 24.38 7.07 22.21
C GLY A 240 23.47 5.87 22.47
N GLY A 241 22.67 5.46 21.48
CA GLY A 241 21.68 4.40 21.60
C GLY A 241 20.38 4.82 22.26
N SER A 242 20.16 6.10 22.58
CA SER A 242 18.89 6.55 23.18
C SER A 242 17.71 6.25 22.27
N VAL A 243 16.69 5.57 22.81
CA VAL A 243 15.44 5.25 22.11
C VAL A 243 14.22 5.78 22.88
N PRO A 244 13.07 5.96 22.21
CA PRO A 244 11.83 6.24 22.91
C PRO A 244 11.55 5.18 23.99
N PRO A 245 10.99 5.55 25.17
CA PRO A 245 10.71 4.59 26.22
C PRO A 245 9.83 3.44 25.74
N ILE A 246 10.22 2.21 26.06
CA ILE A 246 9.59 0.97 25.59
C ILE A 246 8.33 0.69 26.42
N PRO A 247 7.13 0.70 25.83
CA PRO A 247 5.90 0.32 26.52
C PRO A 247 5.68 -1.19 26.49
N LYS A 248 4.72 -1.66 27.29
CA LYS A 248 4.12 -2.98 27.06
C LYS A 248 3.19 -2.93 25.83
N TYR A 249 2.98 -4.07 25.20
CA TYR A 249 2.11 -4.25 24.04
C TYR A 249 2.46 -3.34 22.84
N SER A 250 3.75 -3.06 22.66
CA SER A 250 4.33 -2.34 21.51
C SER A 250 4.34 -3.18 20.23
N GLY A 251 4.20 -4.51 20.34
CA GLY A 251 4.18 -5.46 19.22
C GLY A 251 5.47 -6.25 19.04
N ASN A 252 6.43 -6.10 19.96
CA ASN A 252 7.66 -6.91 19.98
C ASN A 252 7.83 -7.58 21.33
N ASP A 253 7.17 -8.73 21.50
CA ASP A 253 7.12 -9.48 22.75
C ASP A 253 8.50 -9.77 23.34
N SER A 254 9.49 -10.11 22.50
CA SER A 254 10.86 -10.44 22.94
C SER A 254 11.56 -9.22 23.54
N LEU A 255 11.47 -8.07 22.86
CA LEU A 255 12.03 -6.81 23.34
C LEU A 255 11.36 -6.35 24.64
N GLU A 256 10.03 -6.41 24.69
CA GLU A 256 9.26 -6.00 25.86
C GLU A 256 9.56 -6.85 27.08
N LYS A 257 9.53 -8.18 26.91
CA LYS A 257 9.83 -9.11 28.02
C LYS A 257 11.22 -8.87 28.57
N ALA A 258 12.22 -8.68 27.72
CA ALA A 258 13.57 -8.35 28.14
C ALA A 258 13.62 -7.00 28.86
N ALA A 259 13.06 -5.94 28.27
CA ALA A 259 13.10 -4.59 28.85
C ALA A 259 12.44 -4.53 30.24
N PHE A 260 11.28 -5.16 30.40
CA PHE A 260 10.54 -5.15 31.67
C PHE A 260 11.10 -6.11 32.73
N ALA A 261 11.99 -7.04 32.36
CA ALA A 261 12.70 -7.91 33.29
C ALA A 261 13.95 -7.23 33.91
N LEU A 262 14.51 -6.22 33.25
CA LEU A 262 15.71 -5.52 33.71
C LEU A 262 15.42 -4.56 34.87
N LYS A 263 16.39 -4.48 35.79
CA LYS A 263 16.53 -3.39 36.76
C LYS A 263 17.33 -2.24 36.17
N GLU A 264 17.25 -1.08 36.80
CA GLU A 264 18.02 0.09 36.40
C GLU A 264 19.53 -0.21 36.42
N GLY A 265 20.22 0.16 35.35
CA GLY A 265 21.64 -0.12 35.11
C GLY A 265 21.93 -1.46 34.43
N GLU A 266 21.01 -2.42 34.44
CA GLU A 266 21.24 -3.75 33.86
C GLU A 266 21.19 -3.75 32.33
N ILE A 267 21.97 -4.67 31.73
CA ILE A 267 22.04 -4.91 30.30
C ILE A 267 21.38 -6.26 29.97
N SER A 268 20.57 -6.31 28.91
CA SER A 268 19.95 -7.55 28.44
C SER A 268 20.97 -8.50 27.82
N GLY A 269 20.59 -9.76 27.64
CA GLY A 269 21.20 -10.60 26.61
C GLY A 269 20.98 -10.05 25.20
N VAL A 270 21.47 -10.76 24.19
CA VAL A 270 21.13 -10.47 22.78
C VAL A 270 19.68 -10.89 22.53
N ILE A 271 18.84 -9.95 22.11
CA ILE A 271 17.41 -10.14 21.86
C ILE A 271 17.19 -10.18 20.35
N GLU A 272 16.53 -11.22 19.84
CA GLU A 272 16.05 -11.21 18.46
C GLU A 272 14.77 -10.37 18.36
N VAL A 273 14.82 -9.31 17.54
CA VAL A 273 13.72 -8.34 17.39
C VAL A 273 13.09 -8.36 15.99
N GLY A 274 13.61 -9.20 15.09
CA GLY A 274 13.08 -9.41 13.75
C GLY A 274 14.04 -10.23 12.89
N PRO A 275 13.67 -10.53 11.62
CA PRO A 275 14.51 -11.32 10.73
C PRO A 275 15.89 -10.69 10.56
N SER A 276 16.93 -11.40 11.02
CA SER A 276 18.31 -10.89 11.04
C SER A 276 18.45 -9.53 11.73
N ARG A 277 17.71 -9.29 12.82
CA ARG A 277 17.80 -8.08 13.65
C ARG A 277 17.91 -8.45 15.11
N PHE A 278 18.98 -7.96 15.75
CA PHE A 278 19.34 -8.27 17.12
C PHE A 278 19.52 -6.99 17.93
N ALA A 279 18.94 -6.92 19.11
CA ALA A 279 19.03 -5.79 20.01
C ALA A 279 19.73 -6.17 21.31
N ILE A 280 20.54 -5.25 21.84
CA ILE A 280 21.03 -5.29 23.22
C ILE A 280 20.52 -4.00 23.85
N ILE A 281 19.90 -4.08 25.02
CA ILE A 281 19.37 -2.91 25.71
C ILE A 281 19.99 -2.74 27.09
N LYS A 282 20.19 -1.47 27.50
CA LYS A 282 20.55 -1.09 28.87
C LYS A 282 19.38 -0.33 29.47
N CYS A 283 18.90 -0.76 30.64
CA CYS A 283 17.81 -0.10 31.34
C CYS A 283 18.30 1.14 32.11
N GLU A 284 17.65 2.28 31.90
CA GLU A 284 17.91 3.57 32.57
C GLU A 284 16.76 3.95 33.52
N GLY A 285 16.01 2.95 33.98
CA GLY A 285 14.86 3.13 34.86
C GLY A 285 13.53 3.16 34.10
N ARG A 286 12.49 3.74 34.72
CA ARG A 286 11.12 3.70 34.21
C ARG A 286 10.44 5.07 34.22
N THR A 287 9.46 5.25 33.35
CA THR A 287 8.58 6.42 33.40
C THR A 287 7.54 6.26 34.51
N VAL A 288 7.11 7.37 35.09
CA VAL A 288 5.98 7.42 36.02
C VAL A 288 4.71 7.70 35.20
N PRO A 289 3.69 6.82 35.24
CA PRO A 289 2.39 7.08 34.62
C PRO A 289 1.77 8.37 35.16
N THR A 290 1.23 9.20 34.26
CA THR A 290 0.47 10.40 34.62
C THR A 290 -1.03 10.17 34.62
N VAL A 291 -1.47 9.07 34.00
CA VAL A 291 -2.87 8.62 33.92
C VAL A 291 -2.93 7.26 34.60
N ASN A 292 -3.73 7.17 35.66
CA ASN A 292 -3.80 5.98 36.50
C ASN A 292 -5.04 5.14 36.26
N GLU A 293 -6.08 5.72 35.65
CA GLU A 293 -7.38 5.09 35.48
C GLU A 293 -7.87 5.21 34.03
N LEU A 294 -8.55 4.16 33.57
CA LEU A 294 -9.27 4.15 32.30
C LEU A 294 -10.61 4.88 32.49
N THR A 295 -10.58 6.20 32.45
CA THR A 295 -11.79 7.02 32.47
C THR A 295 -12.66 6.72 31.24
N GLN A 296 -13.97 7.03 31.31
CA GLN A 296 -14.86 6.81 30.17
C GLN A 296 -14.40 7.55 28.91
N GLU A 297 -13.89 8.77 29.04
CA GLU A 297 -13.34 9.55 27.92
C GLU A 297 -12.14 8.86 27.25
N ILE A 298 -11.20 8.34 28.05
CA ILE A 298 -10.04 7.60 27.53
C ILE A 298 -10.50 6.29 26.90
N ARG A 299 -11.47 5.61 27.52
CA ARG A 299 -12.05 4.38 27.01
C ARG A 299 -12.68 4.57 25.64
N ASP A 300 -13.49 5.61 25.46
CA ASP A 300 -14.14 5.93 24.18
C ASP A 300 -13.09 6.28 23.12
N SER A 301 -12.08 7.09 23.47
CA SER A 301 -10.97 7.40 22.56
C SER A 301 -10.16 6.17 22.15
N LEU A 302 -9.88 5.25 23.09
CA LEU A 302 -9.16 4.01 22.79
C LEU A 302 -10.02 3.05 21.97
N TYR A 303 -11.33 3.01 22.21
CA TYR A 303 -12.27 2.23 21.42
C TYR A 303 -12.25 2.71 19.97
N ASP A 304 -12.36 4.01 19.73
CA ASP A 304 -12.31 4.59 18.38
C ASP A 304 -10.97 4.30 17.67
N GLU A 305 -9.84 4.41 18.39
CA GLU A 305 -8.52 4.09 17.86
C GLU A 305 -8.43 2.61 17.44
N LEU A 306 -8.84 1.70 18.32
CA LEU A 306 -8.83 0.26 18.06
C LEU A 306 -9.82 -0.13 16.96
N ALA A 307 -10.97 0.53 16.90
CA ALA A 307 -11.97 0.29 15.87
C ALA A 307 -11.44 0.68 14.50
N GLU A 308 -10.79 1.84 14.39
CA GLU A 308 -10.15 2.28 13.16
C GLU A 308 -9.00 1.34 12.76
N GLN A 309 -8.16 0.89 13.71
CA GLN A 309 -7.10 -0.08 13.45
C GLN A 309 -7.65 -1.42 12.93
N LYS A 310 -8.67 -1.97 13.60
CA LYS A 310 -9.32 -3.21 13.15
C LYS A 310 -9.99 -3.04 11.78
N THR A 311 -10.63 -1.90 11.55
CA THR A 311 -11.21 -1.57 10.23
C THR A 311 -10.14 -1.64 9.14
N GLN A 312 -8.97 -1.05 9.37
CA GLN A 312 -7.89 -1.06 8.38
C GLN A 312 -7.36 -2.47 8.10
N VAL A 313 -7.21 -3.30 9.14
CA VAL A 313 -6.82 -4.70 8.99
C VAL A 313 -7.87 -5.48 8.19
N SER A 314 -9.16 -5.31 8.51
CA SER A 314 -10.25 -5.95 7.79
C SER A 314 -10.30 -5.50 6.32
N VAL A 315 -10.14 -4.19 6.05
CA VAL A 315 -10.06 -3.64 4.69
C VAL A 315 -8.93 -4.29 3.88
N ALA A 316 -7.74 -4.40 4.46
CA ALA A 316 -6.60 -5.02 3.80
C ALA A 316 -6.86 -6.51 3.49
N LYS A 317 -7.41 -7.24 4.46
CA LYS A 317 -7.79 -8.65 4.31
C LYS A 317 -8.85 -8.84 3.22
N THR A 318 -9.92 -8.04 3.25
CA THR A 318 -10.98 -8.05 2.23
C THR A 318 -10.40 -7.78 0.84
N PHE A 319 -9.52 -6.79 0.70
CA PHE A 319 -8.89 -6.52 -0.59
C PHE A 319 -8.04 -7.70 -1.09
N GLU A 320 -7.26 -8.33 -0.21
CA GLU A 320 -6.48 -9.53 -0.53
C GLU A 320 -7.38 -10.71 -0.94
N GLU A 321 -8.52 -10.90 -0.28
CA GLU A 321 -9.51 -11.93 -0.62
C GLU A 321 -10.13 -11.68 -2.00
N ILE A 322 -10.47 -10.42 -2.33
CA ILE A 322 -10.95 -10.06 -3.67
C ILE A 322 -9.85 -10.33 -4.71
N GLN A 323 -8.60 -9.97 -4.43
CA GLN A 323 -7.47 -10.23 -5.34
C GLN A 323 -7.28 -11.73 -5.59
N LYS A 324 -7.33 -12.56 -4.56
CA LYS A 324 -7.14 -14.02 -4.67
C LYS A 324 -8.29 -14.71 -5.39
N SER A 325 -9.51 -14.19 -5.27
CA SER A 325 -10.70 -14.77 -5.89
C SER A 325 -10.97 -14.26 -7.30
N THR A 326 -10.36 -13.14 -7.70
CA THR A 326 -10.56 -12.52 -9.00
C THR A 326 -9.51 -12.98 -10.01
N ARG A 327 -9.97 -13.49 -11.16
CA ARG A 327 -9.11 -13.82 -12.29
C ARG A 327 -8.86 -12.58 -13.14
N ILE A 328 -7.59 -12.24 -13.39
CA ILE A 328 -7.19 -11.07 -14.16
C ILE A 328 -6.34 -11.54 -15.35
N ASP A 329 -6.84 -11.34 -16.56
CA ASP A 329 -6.08 -11.50 -17.81
C ASP A 329 -5.58 -10.11 -18.25
N ASN A 330 -4.33 -9.76 -17.95
CA ASN A 330 -3.75 -8.47 -18.36
C ASN A 330 -2.99 -8.63 -19.70
N TYR A 331 -3.64 -8.26 -20.80
CA TYR A 331 -3.08 -8.33 -22.15
C TYR A 331 -2.01 -7.27 -22.44
N LEU A 332 -1.96 -6.17 -21.68
CA LEU A 332 -0.93 -5.14 -21.85
C LEU A 332 0.44 -5.63 -21.35
N THR A 333 0.45 -6.36 -20.23
CA THR A 333 1.66 -6.92 -19.63
C THR A 333 1.84 -8.42 -19.90
N ALA A 334 0.91 -9.04 -20.62
CA ALA A 334 0.85 -10.48 -20.88
C ALA A 334 0.93 -11.34 -19.59
N THR A 335 0.25 -10.91 -18.53
CA THR A 335 0.22 -11.61 -17.24
C THR A 335 -1.18 -12.12 -16.91
N VAL A 336 -1.26 -13.29 -16.28
CA VAL A 336 -2.51 -13.86 -15.75
C VAL A 336 -2.35 -14.08 -14.25
N THR A 337 -3.32 -13.63 -13.45
CA THR A 337 -3.38 -13.88 -12.00
C THR A 337 -4.76 -14.38 -11.58
N GLY A 338 -4.83 -15.02 -10.41
CA GLY A 338 -6.08 -15.54 -9.84
C GLY A 338 -6.38 -17.00 -10.21
N PRO A 339 -7.58 -17.51 -9.86
CA PRO A 339 -7.95 -18.90 -10.08
C PRO A 339 -8.10 -19.22 -11.57
N ASP A 340 -7.94 -20.48 -11.96
CA ASP A 340 -8.16 -20.93 -13.33
C ASP A 340 -9.62 -20.70 -13.78
N ARG A 341 -9.84 -20.56 -15.10
CA ARG A 341 -11.20 -20.55 -15.65
C ARG A 341 -11.87 -21.87 -15.30
N VAL A 342 -12.92 -21.83 -14.50
CA VAL A 342 -13.87 -22.96 -14.46
C VAL A 342 -14.48 -23.05 -15.86
N PRO A 343 -14.35 -24.18 -16.58
CA PRO A 343 -14.99 -24.35 -17.88
C PRO A 343 -16.51 -24.14 -17.72
N ALA A 344 -17.13 -23.45 -18.67
CA ALA A 344 -18.57 -23.18 -18.72
C ALA A 344 -19.42 -24.43 -19.00
N ALA A 345 -19.17 -25.52 -18.28
CA ALA A 345 -19.93 -26.77 -18.32
C ALA A 345 -20.50 -27.00 -16.92
N ASN A 346 -21.56 -26.26 -16.57
CA ASN A 346 -22.60 -26.54 -15.56
C ASN A 346 -23.31 -25.26 -15.08
N ALA A 347 -23.64 -24.34 -15.99
CA ALA A 347 -24.71 -23.37 -15.74
C ALA A 347 -26.04 -24.00 -16.23
N PRO A 348 -27.02 -24.28 -15.35
CA PRO A 348 -28.34 -24.70 -15.81
C PRO A 348 -29.03 -23.50 -16.46
N GLY A 349 -29.19 -23.50 -17.78
CA GLY A 349 -30.06 -22.55 -18.47
C GLY A 349 -29.61 -21.93 -19.80
N ALA A 350 -28.57 -22.43 -20.48
CA ALA A 350 -28.21 -21.95 -21.81
C ALA A 350 -28.44 -23.04 -22.88
N ASN A 351 -29.64 -23.07 -23.46
CA ASN A 351 -29.87 -23.75 -24.73
C ASN A 351 -29.00 -23.08 -25.81
N ALA A 352 -27.98 -23.78 -26.30
CA ALA A 352 -27.19 -23.36 -27.45
C ALA A 352 -27.94 -23.71 -28.76
N PRO A 353 -28.01 -22.81 -29.76
CA PRO A 353 -28.57 -23.13 -31.06
C PRO A 353 -27.57 -23.91 -31.94
N GLY A 354 -28.02 -25.07 -32.42
CA GLY A 354 -27.70 -25.67 -33.73
C GLY A 354 -26.24 -25.76 -34.17
N ALA A 355 -25.60 -26.90 -33.92
CA ALA A 355 -24.41 -27.33 -34.67
C ALA A 355 -24.81 -27.78 -36.09
N PRO A 356 -24.09 -27.38 -37.16
CA PRO A 356 -24.36 -27.86 -38.51
C PRO A 356 -23.90 -29.30 -38.69
N GLN A 357 -24.81 -30.16 -39.16
CA GLN A 357 -24.57 -31.56 -39.51
C GLN A 357 -23.68 -31.66 -40.77
N GLN A 358 -22.70 -32.55 -40.70
CA GLN A 358 -21.78 -32.90 -41.79
C GLN A 358 -22.48 -33.87 -42.77
N PRO A 359 -22.38 -33.69 -44.10
CA PRO A 359 -23.09 -34.56 -45.05
C PRO A 359 -22.38 -35.90 -45.25
N ALA A 360 -23.18 -36.96 -45.31
CA ALA A 360 -22.75 -38.34 -45.54
C ALA A 360 -22.30 -38.57 -47.00
N ALA A 361 -21.22 -39.35 -47.17
CA ALA A 361 -20.72 -39.77 -48.48
C ALA A 361 -21.52 -40.97 -49.06
N PRO A 362 -21.78 -41.02 -50.38
CA PRO A 362 -22.38 -42.18 -51.01
C PRO A 362 -21.30 -43.15 -51.50
N THR A 363 -21.45 -44.45 -51.22
CA THR A 363 -20.69 -45.50 -51.91
C THR A 363 -21.65 -46.56 -52.43
N GLY A 364 -21.75 -46.66 -53.75
CA GLY A 364 -22.42 -47.74 -54.45
C GLY A 364 -21.84 -47.86 -55.86
N ALA A 365 -21.07 -48.93 -56.11
CA ALA A 365 -20.87 -49.53 -57.43
C ALA A 365 -20.20 -50.92 -57.31
N VAL A 366 -21.07 -51.91 -57.26
CA VAL A 366 -21.02 -53.30 -57.77
C VAL A 366 -19.81 -53.70 -58.66
N ARG A 367 -19.23 -54.89 -58.40
CA ARG A 367 -19.08 -55.91 -59.45
C ARG A 367 -18.98 -57.36 -58.93
N LEU A 368 -19.70 -58.22 -59.64
CA LEU A 368 -19.94 -59.65 -59.48
C LEU A 368 -18.67 -60.52 -59.57
N GLY A 369 -18.74 -61.74 -59.02
CA GLY A 369 -18.10 -62.89 -59.68
C GLY A 369 -17.68 -64.11 -58.86
N ASN A 370 -18.65 -64.89 -58.38
CA ASN A 370 -18.67 -66.37 -58.35
C ASN A 370 -17.51 -67.24 -57.76
N ARG A 371 -17.88 -67.96 -56.68
CA ARG A 371 -17.88 -69.44 -56.48
C ARG A 371 -16.51 -70.18 -56.29
N PRO A 372 -16.50 -71.41 -55.71
CA PRO A 372 -16.91 -71.80 -54.36
C PRO A 372 -15.94 -72.79 -53.67
N ALA A 373 -16.34 -73.20 -52.45
CA ALA A 373 -16.34 -74.57 -51.93
C ALA A 373 -15.27 -74.96 -50.89
N ASN A 374 -15.82 -75.43 -49.76
CA ASN A 374 -15.61 -76.75 -49.16
C ASN A 374 -14.89 -76.79 -47.80
N ASN A 375 -15.73 -77.00 -46.78
CA ASN A 375 -15.67 -77.93 -45.65
C ASN A 375 -14.34 -78.24 -44.95
N GLY A 376 -14.43 -78.28 -43.62
CA GLY A 376 -13.50 -79.06 -42.83
C GLY A 376 -13.66 -78.95 -41.32
N ASN A 377 -14.78 -79.47 -40.81
CA ASN A 377 -15.02 -79.97 -39.44
C ASN A 377 -15.14 -78.98 -38.27
#